data_AF-A0A1G9XWT5-F1
#
_entry.id   AF-A0A1G9XWT5-F1
#
_cell.length_a   1.000
_cell.length_b   1.000
_cell.length_c   1.000
_cell.angle_alpha   90.00
_cell.angle_beta   90.00
_cell.angle_gamma   90.00
#
_symmetry.space_group_name_H-M   'P 1'
#
loop_
_entity.id
_entity.type
_entity.pdbx_description
1 polymer ?
#
loop_
_entity_poly.entity_id
_entity_poly.type
_entity_poly.pdbx_seq_one_letter_code
_entity_poly.pdbx_strand_id
1 'polypeptide(L)'
;MDMKLQDRYDFIEPGDPKHDALYEKMLKKEERAGYYIGVTTTGIACRFGCSATPPQKENTVFSRRLFDLIAFGFRECKVCRPLTHGTEQDDVETFAELIQKADHPEKYLKQVSPGDTSYRAARRWFEQKHDGDLQKYMYVKRVNHLLKSENNQDPEHSNIITYQRYWTPIGVLIACFYEGECCLLEFMDRRALETELLFLKKKLNANLKKRAGAVSRQLGKEMEEYFAGDRQTFTVPIASIGTDFQLKVWDALKEIPYGTTRSYKGQAEHLGRPTAVRAVANANGKNRICILIPCHRVIGDNGDLRGYAGGLDRKQFLLELEESKGLQ
;
A
#
# COMPACT_ATOMS: atom_id res chain seq x y z
N MET A 1 5.76 17.65 -14.00
CA MET A 1 5.06 16.90 -15.06
C MET A 1 4.45 15.70 -14.37
N ASP A 2 3.12 15.67 -14.21
CA ASP A 2 2.46 14.59 -13.46
C ASP A 2 2.73 13.24 -14.15
N MET A 3 3.57 12.44 -13.51
CA MET A 3 3.87 11.08 -13.93
C MET A 3 2.59 10.25 -13.83
N LYS A 4 2.25 9.48 -14.88
CA LYS A 4 1.07 8.59 -14.85
C LYS A 4 1.19 7.67 -13.64
N LEU A 5 0.06 7.32 -13.02
CA LEU A 5 0.05 6.51 -11.79
C LEU A 5 0.83 5.19 -11.95
N GLN A 6 0.79 4.59 -13.15
CA GLN A 6 1.55 3.40 -13.52
C GLN A 6 3.07 3.63 -13.47
N ASP A 7 3.54 4.74 -14.03
CA ASP A 7 4.95 5.13 -14.04
C ASP A 7 5.48 5.46 -12.63
N ARG A 8 4.57 5.81 -11.71
CA ARG A 8 4.87 6.06 -10.29
C ARG A 8 5.19 4.77 -9.52
N TYR A 9 4.60 3.65 -9.90
CA TYR A 9 4.74 2.35 -9.21
C TYR A 9 5.41 1.31 -10.13
N ASP A 10 6.62 1.61 -10.58
CA ASP A 10 7.47 0.73 -11.39
C ASP A 10 8.32 -0.16 -10.46
N PHE A 11 7.97 -1.44 -10.31
CA PHE A 11 8.79 -2.45 -9.62
C PHE A 11 9.30 -3.45 -10.62
N ILE A 12 10.62 -3.46 -10.72
CA ILE A 12 11.33 -4.14 -11.78
C ILE A 12 12.02 -5.33 -11.15
N GLU A 13 11.49 -6.52 -11.45
CA GLU A 13 11.97 -7.80 -10.95
C GLU A 13 12.94 -8.46 -11.94
N PRO A 14 13.74 -9.44 -11.50
CA PRO A 14 14.55 -10.25 -12.41
C PRO A 14 13.70 -10.86 -13.52
N GLY A 15 14.14 -10.72 -14.77
CA GLY A 15 13.41 -11.19 -15.96
C GLY A 15 12.77 -10.06 -16.78
N ASP A 16 12.58 -8.87 -16.20
CA ASP A 16 12.23 -7.66 -16.96
C ASP A 16 13.47 -7.14 -17.72
N PRO A 17 13.39 -6.81 -19.03
CA PRO A 17 14.52 -6.21 -19.77
C PRO A 17 15.11 -4.94 -19.13
N LYS A 18 14.30 -4.14 -18.43
CA LYS A 18 14.77 -2.96 -17.69
C LYS A 18 15.64 -3.35 -16.49
N HIS A 19 15.40 -4.52 -15.90
CA HIS A 19 16.17 -5.03 -14.76
C HIS A 19 17.64 -5.17 -15.11
N ASP A 20 17.93 -5.85 -16.21
CA ASP A 20 19.28 -6.11 -16.70
C ASP A 20 20.06 -4.81 -16.90
N ALA A 21 19.42 -3.84 -17.57
CA ALA A 21 20.01 -2.52 -17.80
C ALA A 21 20.25 -1.73 -16.51
N LEU A 22 19.39 -1.89 -15.49
CA LEU A 22 19.57 -1.26 -14.18
C LEU A 22 20.65 -1.95 -13.35
N TYR A 23 20.74 -3.28 -13.41
CA TYR A 23 21.75 -4.06 -12.70
C TYR A 23 23.16 -3.76 -13.20
N GLU A 24 23.37 -3.68 -14.51
CA GLU A 24 24.67 -3.30 -15.09
C GLU A 24 25.12 -1.90 -14.64
N LYS A 25 24.18 -0.95 -14.58
CA LYS A 25 24.46 0.41 -14.09
C LYS A 25 24.75 0.44 -12.58
N MET A 26 24.06 -0.40 -11.81
CA MET A 26 24.31 -0.56 -10.38
C MET A 26 25.74 -1.03 -10.13
N LEU A 27 26.22 -2.02 -10.89
CA LEU A 27 27.60 -2.54 -10.77
C LEU A 27 28.66 -1.46 -11.05
N LYS A 28 28.40 -0.59 -12.02
CA LYS A 28 29.26 0.56 -12.35
C LYS A 28 29.19 1.69 -11.34
N LYS A 29 28.32 1.60 -10.33
CA LYS A 29 28.04 2.66 -9.34
C LYS A 29 27.71 4.02 -9.96
N GLU A 30 27.13 4.00 -11.16
CA GLU A 30 26.66 5.22 -11.82
C GLU A 30 25.49 5.79 -11.01
N GLU A 31 25.63 7.01 -10.49
CA GLU A 31 24.52 7.67 -9.82
C GLU A 31 23.39 7.89 -10.80
N ARG A 32 22.22 7.32 -10.47
CA ARG A 32 21.02 7.44 -11.27
C ARG A 32 19.94 8.05 -10.40
N ALA A 33 19.61 9.31 -10.69
CA ALA A 33 18.45 9.94 -10.09
C ALA A 33 17.20 9.10 -10.39
N GLY A 34 16.37 8.88 -9.37
CA GLY A 34 15.04 8.28 -9.53
C GLY A 34 14.99 6.75 -9.62
N TYR A 35 15.98 6.01 -9.12
CA TYR A 35 15.84 4.58 -8.82
C TYR A 35 16.53 4.19 -7.51
N TYR A 36 15.98 3.17 -6.86
CA TYR A 36 16.45 2.53 -5.63
C TYR A 36 16.50 1.02 -5.83
N ILE A 37 17.34 0.35 -5.04
CA ILE A 37 17.61 -1.09 -5.13
C ILE A 37 17.02 -1.76 -3.89
N GLY A 38 16.17 -2.76 -4.07
CA GLY A 38 15.77 -3.68 -3.02
C GLY A 38 16.60 -4.97 -3.10
N VAL A 39 17.24 -5.35 -1.99
CA VAL A 39 17.98 -6.61 -1.87
C VAL A 39 17.08 -7.65 -1.21
N THR A 40 16.51 -8.57 -1.99
CA THR A 40 15.40 -9.44 -1.57
C THR A 40 15.79 -10.41 -0.45
N THR A 41 17.03 -10.89 -0.44
CA THR A 41 17.57 -11.82 0.57
C THR A 41 17.73 -11.20 1.95
N THR A 42 18.06 -9.91 2.02
CA THR A 42 18.31 -9.20 3.28
C THR A 42 17.16 -8.25 3.67
N GLY A 43 16.24 -8.00 2.75
CA GLY A 43 15.18 -7.01 2.89
C GLY A 43 15.72 -5.60 3.04
N ILE A 44 16.84 -5.25 2.39
CA ILE A 44 17.47 -3.92 2.49
C ILE A 44 17.19 -3.09 1.24
N ALA A 45 16.80 -1.82 1.42
CA ALA A 45 16.70 -0.83 0.35
C ALA A 45 17.94 0.07 0.32
N CYS A 46 18.56 0.21 -0.85
CA CYS A 46 19.78 0.96 -1.12
C CYS A 46 19.57 2.04 -2.20
N ARG A 47 20.45 3.05 -2.21
CA ARG A 47 20.59 3.98 -3.35
C ARG A 47 21.50 3.39 -4.44
N PHE A 48 21.41 3.91 -5.65
CA PHE A 48 22.47 3.76 -6.66
C PHE A 48 23.78 4.40 -6.14
N GLY A 49 24.91 3.71 -6.34
CA GLY A 49 26.23 4.15 -5.83
C GLY A 49 26.54 3.76 -4.39
N CYS A 50 25.73 2.89 -3.75
CA CYS A 50 26.04 2.34 -2.43
C CYS A 50 27.44 1.67 -2.42
N SER A 51 28.21 1.89 -1.36
CA SER A 51 29.55 1.33 -1.19
C SER A 51 29.55 -0.12 -0.69
N ALA A 52 28.41 -0.64 -0.22
CA ALA A 52 28.28 -2.03 0.21
C ALA A 52 28.52 -3.01 -0.95
N THR A 53 28.90 -4.24 -0.63
CA THR A 53 29.11 -5.31 -1.62
C THR A 53 27.86 -5.49 -2.48
N PRO A 54 27.97 -5.45 -3.82
CA PRO A 54 26.83 -5.66 -4.70
C PRO A 54 26.19 -7.04 -4.48
N PRO A 55 24.85 -7.13 -4.38
CA PRO A 55 24.14 -8.39 -4.34
C PRO A 55 24.14 -9.10 -5.71
N GLN A 56 23.85 -10.40 -5.71
CA GLN A 56 23.61 -11.16 -6.95
C GLN A 56 22.37 -10.63 -7.68
N LYS A 57 22.36 -10.74 -9.02
CA LYS A 57 21.33 -10.19 -9.91
C LYS A 57 19.93 -10.65 -9.55
N GLU A 58 19.76 -11.94 -9.35
CA GLU A 58 18.50 -12.58 -8.97
C GLU A 58 17.96 -12.12 -7.60
N ASN A 59 18.83 -11.53 -6.77
CA ASN A 59 18.47 -11.01 -5.45
C ASN A 59 18.23 -9.50 -5.44
N THR A 60 18.06 -8.88 -6.61
CA THR A 60 17.78 -7.45 -6.76
C THR A 60 16.42 -7.19 -7.37
N VAL A 61 15.76 -6.17 -6.85
CA VAL A 61 14.60 -5.53 -7.47
C VAL A 61 14.87 -4.03 -7.53
N PHE A 62 14.26 -3.33 -8.48
CA PHE A 62 14.40 -1.89 -8.58
C PHE A 62 13.05 -1.20 -8.45
N SER A 63 13.05 -0.02 -7.83
CA SER A 63 11.88 0.85 -7.75
C SER A 63 12.29 2.29 -7.99
N ARG A 64 11.41 3.09 -8.62
CA ARG A 64 11.66 4.53 -8.78
C ARG A 64 11.71 5.28 -7.46
N ARG A 65 11.03 4.77 -6.44
CA ARG A 65 10.88 5.45 -5.16
C ARG A 65 11.28 4.54 -4.02
N LEU A 66 12.09 5.09 -3.13
CA LEU A 66 12.45 4.46 -1.88
C LEU A 66 11.20 4.08 -1.11
N PHE A 67 10.21 4.98 -1.11
CA PHE A 67 8.95 4.78 -0.41
C PHE A 67 8.30 3.44 -0.77
N ASP A 68 8.25 3.07 -2.04
CA ASP A 68 7.57 1.83 -2.42
C ASP A 68 8.31 0.57 -1.93
N LEU A 69 9.64 0.59 -1.89
CA LEU A 69 10.42 -0.47 -1.26
C LEU A 69 10.13 -0.54 0.25
N ILE A 70 10.08 0.61 0.93
CA ILE A 70 9.74 0.64 2.35
C ILE A 70 8.31 0.13 2.58
N ALA A 71 7.35 0.50 1.74
CA ALA A 71 5.98 -0.01 1.77
C ALA A 71 5.94 -1.53 1.58
N PHE A 72 6.79 -2.09 0.71
CA PHE A 72 6.94 -3.53 0.52
C PHE A 72 7.67 -4.24 1.68
N GLY A 73 8.23 -3.47 2.61
CA GLY A 73 8.85 -3.96 3.85
C GLY A 73 10.36 -4.09 3.79
N PHE A 74 11.00 -3.51 2.78
CA PHE A 74 12.44 -3.31 2.84
C PHE A 74 12.75 -2.29 3.96
N ARG A 75 13.88 -2.46 4.63
CA ARG A 75 14.43 -1.49 5.57
C ARG A 75 15.54 -0.68 4.90
N GLU A 76 15.69 0.57 5.26
CA GLU A 76 16.77 1.39 4.72
C GLU A 76 18.16 0.82 5.05
N CYS A 77 19.05 0.88 4.06
CA CYS A 77 20.44 0.55 4.24
C CYS A 77 21.11 1.51 5.23
N LYS A 78 21.83 0.93 6.20
CA LYS A 78 22.58 1.69 7.21
C LYS A 78 23.87 2.31 6.66
N VAL A 79 24.39 1.77 5.56
CA VAL A 79 25.63 2.24 4.91
C VAL A 79 25.35 3.49 4.09
N CYS A 80 24.46 3.39 3.10
CA CYS A 80 24.21 4.52 2.19
C CYS A 80 23.10 5.47 2.65
N ARG A 81 22.35 5.10 3.71
CA ARG A 81 21.25 5.88 4.30
C ARG A 81 20.41 6.60 3.22
N PRO A 82 19.69 5.85 2.37
CA PRO A 82 19.11 6.37 1.13
C PRO A 82 18.08 7.49 1.34
N LEU A 83 17.53 7.62 2.55
CA LEU A 83 16.68 8.74 2.92
C LEU A 83 17.52 10.00 3.16
N THR A 84 18.45 9.99 4.11
CA THR A 84 19.21 11.19 4.52
C THR A 84 20.40 11.53 3.61
N HIS A 85 20.63 10.78 2.54
CA HIS A 85 21.79 11.01 1.68
C HIS A 85 21.69 12.36 0.94
N GLY A 86 22.73 13.20 1.07
CA GLY A 86 22.79 14.49 0.38
C GLY A 86 21.90 15.57 1.00
N THR A 87 21.58 15.46 2.29
CA THR A 87 20.99 16.58 3.05
C THR A 87 22.02 17.68 3.24
N GLU A 88 21.68 18.91 2.86
CA GLU A 88 22.57 20.09 2.96
C GLU A 88 22.14 21.07 4.07
N GLN A 89 21.03 20.80 4.76
CA GLN A 89 20.46 21.67 5.79
C GLN A 89 20.34 20.91 7.12
N ASP A 90 20.97 21.42 8.17
CA ASP A 90 21.04 20.78 9.50
C ASP A 90 19.66 20.43 10.09
N ASP A 91 18.67 21.30 9.92
CA ASP A 91 17.30 21.08 10.42
C ASP A 91 16.59 19.94 9.68
N VAL A 92 16.80 19.85 8.36
CA VAL A 92 16.24 18.80 7.50
C VAL A 92 16.95 17.49 7.76
N GLU A 93 18.28 17.52 7.93
CA GLU A 93 19.08 16.34 8.28
C GLU A 93 18.66 15.78 9.63
N THR A 94 18.52 16.63 10.65
CA THR A 94 18.02 16.24 11.97
C THR A 94 16.66 15.57 11.86
N PHE A 95 15.73 16.17 11.11
CA PHE A 95 14.40 15.61 10.95
C PHE A 95 14.39 14.30 10.13
N ALA A 96 15.19 14.21 9.06
CA ALA A 96 15.30 13.01 8.25
C ALA A 96 15.98 11.87 9.02
N GLU A 97 16.99 12.15 9.84
CA GLU A 97 17.58 11.19 10.76
C GLU A 97 16.56 10.69 11.80
N LEU A 98 15.75 11.59 12.36
CA LEU A 98 14.69 11.21 13.29
C LEU A 98 13.69 10.28 12.63
N ILE A 99 13.25 10.57 11.40
CA ILE A 99 12.38 9.67 10.63
C ILE A 99 13.05 8.33 10.35
N GLN A 100 14.32 8.34 9.97
CA GLN A 100 15.06 7.12 9.66
C GLN A 100 15.23 6.23 10.91
N LYS A 101 15.44 6.85 12.08
CA LYS A 101 15.61 6.19 13.38
C LYS A 101 14.27 5.87 14.08
N ALA A 102 13.16 6.44 13.63
CA ALA A 102 11.88 6.31 14.31
C ALA A 102 11.32 4.89 14.19
N ASP A 103 11.63 4.07 15.19
CA ASP A 103 10.84 2.88 15.52
C ASP A 103 9.45 3.29 16.08
N HIS A 104 9.26 4.54 16.54
CA HIS A 104 7.99 5.07 17.06
C HIS A 104 7.59 6.42 16.43
N PRO A 105 7.18 6.47 15.15
CA PRO A 105 6.89 7.70 14.39
C PRO A 105 5.89 8.65 15.08
N GLU A 106 4.95 8.10 15.84
CA GLU A 106 3.90 8.81 16.57
C GLU A 106 4.41 9.63 17.76
N LYS A 107 5.53 9.25 18.37
CA LYS A 107 6.15 10.04 19.45
C LYS A 107 6.74 11.34 18.91
N TYR A 108 7.28 11.30 17.68
CA TYR A 108 7.88 12.46 17.02
C TYR A 108 6.82 13.41 16.45
N LEU A 109 5.75 12.90 15.83
CA LEU A 109 4.67 13.73 15.30
C LEU A 109 3.88 14.49 16.39
N LYS A 110 3.93 14.05 17.65
CA LYS A 110 3.35 14.78 18.80
C LYS A 110 4.24 15.94 19.26
N GLN A 111 5.52 15.92 18.91
CA GLN A 111 6.51 16.92 19.31
C GLN A 111 6.68 18.03 18.27
N VAL A 112 6.20 17.83 17.05
CA VAL A 112 6.37 18.78 15.95
C VAL A 112 5.00 19.18 15.38
N SER A 113 4.63 20.45 15.53
CA SER A 113 3.41 20.99 14.95
C SER A 113 3.54 21.11 13.42
N PRO A 114 2.50 20.84 12.61
CA PRO A 114 2.52 21.14 11.16
C PRO A 114 2.83 22.61 10.81
N GLY A 115 2.74 23.52 11.79
CA GLY A 115 3.15 24.93 11.69
C GLY A 115 4.64 25.19 11.88
N ASP A 116 5.40 24.20 12.36
CA ASP A 116 6.84 24.31 12.60
C ASP A 116 7.60 24.45 11.27
N THR A 117 8.50 25.43 11.22
CA THR A 117 9.33 25.72 10.04
C THR A 117 10.20 24.53 9.64
N SER A 118 10.68 23.77 10.61
CA SER A 118 11.49 22.55 10.39
C SER A 118 10.67 21.44 9.71
N TYR A 119 9.43 21.21 10.15
CA TYR A 119 8.53 20.23 9.53
C TYR A 119 8.15 20.62 8.10
N ARG A 120 7.85 21.90 7.86
CA ARG A 120 7.52 22.39 6.51
C ARG A 120 8.72 22.27 5.58
N ALA A 121 9.92 22.60 6.06
CA ALA A 121 11.15 22.44 5.29
C ALA A 121 11.41 20.97 4.96
N ALA A 122 11.32 20.08 5.95
CA ALA A 122 11.54 18.66 5.74
C ALA A 122 10.47 18.00 4.86
N ARG A 123 9.20 18.39 4.99
CA ARG A 123 8.14 17.96 4.09
C ARG A 123 8.44 18.36 2.65
N ARG A 124 8.77 19.63 2.41
CA ARG A 124 9.11 20.13 1.07
C ARG A 124 10.33 19.42 0.50
N TRP A 125 11.36 19.23 1.32
CA TRP A 125 12.56 18.49 0.93
C TRP A 125 12.24 17.04 0.57
N PHE A 126 11.43 16.34 1.38
CA PHE A 126 11.05 14.95 1.13
C PHE A 126 10.28 14.82 -0.18
N GLU A 127 9.29 15.69 -0.40
CA GLU A 127 8.48 15.74 -1.62
C GLU A 127 9.37 15.99 -2.86
N GLN A 128 10.36 16.89 -2.76
CA GLN A 128 11.27 17.23 -3.86
C GLN A 128 12.32 16.14 -4.15
N LYS A 129 12.86 15.47 -3.13
CA LYS A 129 13.99 14.54 -3.27
C LYS A 129 13.57 13.07 -3.42
N HIS A 130 12.40 12.69 -2.90
CA HIS A 130 11.96 11.29 -2.85
C HIS A 130 10.67 10.99 -3.62
N ASP A 131 10.09 11.99 -4.30
CA ASP A 131 8.87 11.85 -5.13
C ASP A 131 7.71 11.15 -4.36
N GLY A 132 7.53 11.56 -3.10
CA GLY A 132 6.61 10.92 -2.18
C GLY A 132 5.99 11.89 -1.18
N ASP A 133 4.92 11.43 -0.53
CA ASP A 133 4.26 12.18 0.54
C ASP A 133 4.84 11.75 1.90
N LEU A 134 5.38 12.72 2.63
CA LEU A 134 6.01 12.47 3.93
C LEU A 134 5.02 11.87 4.96
N GLN A 135 3.77 12.31 4.98
CA GLN A 135 2.77 11.77 5.91
C GLN A 135 2.46 10.31 5.59
N LYS A 136 2.28 9.98 4.31
CA LYS A 136 2.10 8.61 3.85
C LYS A 136 3.31 7.73 4.18
N TYR A 137 4.52 8.26 4.02
CA TYR A 137 5.76 7.57 4.42
C TYR A 137 5.74 7.21 5.92
N MET A 138 5.33 8.16 6.77
CA MET A 138 5.20 7.93 8.20
C MET A 138 4.14 6.89 8.53
N TYR A 139 3.01 6.82 7.79
CA TYR A 139 2.00 5.78 7.99
C TYR A 139 2.58 4.39 7.71
N VAL A 140 3.30 4.23 6.60
CA VAL A 140 3.98 2.97 6.28
C VAL A 140 5.00 2.59 7.34
N LYS A 141 5.78 3.53 7.86
CA LYS A 141 6.75 3.28 8.94
C LYS A 141 6.06 2.72 10.19
N ARG A 142 4.93 3.31 10.61
CA ARG A 142 4.15 2.80 11.76
C ARG A 142 3.63 1.39 11.53
N VAL A 143 3.04 1.14 10.35
CA VAL A 143 2.56 -0.19 9.98
C VAL A 143 3.71 -1.21 9.96
N ASN A 144 4.86 -0.86 9.39
CA ASN A 144 6.02 -1.75 9.37
C ASN A 144 6.57 -2.04 10.77
N HIS A 145 6.58 -1.05 11.67
CA HIS A 145 6.97 -1.26 13.06
C HIS A 145 6.02 -2.24 13.75
N LEU A 146 4.70 -2.02 13.64
CA LEU A 146 3.67 -2.92 14.16
C LEU A 146 3.87 -4.35 13.63
N LEU A 147 4.01 -4.52 12.32
CA LEU A 147 4.18 -5.85 11.71
C LEU A 147 5.48 -6.54 12.16
N LYS A 148 6.55 -5.77 12.42
CA LYS A 148 7.84 -6.28 12.90
C LYS A 148 7.77 -6.69 14.38
N SER A 149 7.16 -5.87 15.25
CA SER A 149 7.03 -6.19 16.67
C SER A 149 6.19 -7.45 16.89
N GLU A 150 5.18 -7.64 16.04
CA GLU A 150 4.28 -8.79 16.07
C GLU A 150 4.90 -10.08 15.55
N ASN A 151 5.67 -10.00 14.48
CA ASN A 151 6.31 -11.18 13.89
C ASN A 151 7.35 -11.83 14.82
N ASN A 152 7.79 -11.12 15.85
CA ASN A 152 8.77 -11.57 16.84
C ASN A 152 8.13 -12.08 18.15
N GLN A 153 6.80 -12.07 18.28
CA GLN A 153 6.11 -12.60 19.47
C GLN A 153 5.95 -14.13 19.35
N ASP A 154 6.26 -14.85 20.44
CA ASP A 154 6.06 -16.30 20.55
C ASP A 154 4.58 -16.59 20.86
N PRO A 155 3.85 -17.33 20.01
CA PRO A 155 2.41 -17.50 20.14
C PRO A 155 2.09 -18.63 21.12
N GLU A 156 2.43 -18.49 22.40
CA GLU A 156 1.77 -19.32 23.41
C GLU A 156 0.30 -18.86 23.52
N HIS A 157 -0.60 -19.66 22.95
CA HIS A 157 -2.07 -19.60 23.12
C HIS A 157 -2.87 -18.50 22.41
N SER A 158 -2.38 -17.92 21.30
CA SER A 158 -3.16 -16.96 20.48
C SER A 158 -3.40 -17.45 19.05
N ASN A 159 -4.55 -17.05 18.49
CA ASN A 159 -4.88 -17.24 17.09
C ASN A 159 -3.83 -16.54 16.19
N ILE A 160 -3.73 -16.90 14.91
CA ILE A 160 -2.79 -16.25 13.97
C ILE A 160 -3.53 -15.69 12.77
N ILE A 161 -3.36 -14.39 12.55
CA ILE A 161 -3.64 -13.73 11.27
C ILE A 161 -2.34 -13.74 10.48
N THR A 162 -2.33 -14.44 9.35
CA THR A 162 -1.18 -14.39 8.43
C THR A 162 -1.30 -13.19 7.51
N TYR A 163 -0.18 -12.60 7.11
CA TYR A 163 -0.22 -11.49 6.14
C TYR A 163 0.84 -11.65 5.05
N GLN A 164 0.54 -11.06 3.89
CA GLN A 164 1.42 -10.94 2.73
C GLN A 164 1.27 -9.56 2.08
N ARG A 165 2.34 -9.10 1.42
CA ARG A 165 2.33 -7.85 0.66
C ARG A 165 2.41 -8.17 -0.84
N TYR A 166 1.74 -7.36 -1.64
CA TYR A 166 1.68 -7.50 -3.10
C TYR A 166 2.05 -6.18 -3.74
N TRP A 167 2.94 -6.25 -4.72
CA TRP A 167 3.17 -5.12 -5.58
C TRP A 167 2.01 -4.98 -6.57
N THR A 168 1.62 -3.75 -6.89
CA THR A 168 0.62 -3.48 -7.93
C THR A 168 0.98 -2.20 -8.70
N PRO A 169 0.43 -2.01 -9.91
CA PRO A 169 0.60 -0.76 -10.67
C PRO A 169 0.09 0.52 -9.97
N ILE A 170 -0.62 0.37 -8.85
CA ILE A 170 -1.17 1.47 -8.06
C ILE A 170 -0.66 1.48 -6.60
N GLY A 171 0.42 0.74 -6.35
CA GLY A 171 1.15 0.73 -5.08
C GLY A 171 1.05 -0.57 -4.31
N VAL A 172 1.72 -0.61 -3.17
CA VAL A 172 1.83 -1.82 -2.37
C VAL A 172 0.55 -2.08 -1.59
N LEU A 173 -0.04 -3.26 -1.80
CA LEU A 173 -1.13 -3.79 -1.00
C LEU A 173 -0.57 -4.69 0.10
N ILE A 174 -1.28 -4.75 1.22
CA ILE A 174 -1.16 -5.79 2.24
C ILE A 174 -2.48 -6.53 2.35
N ALA A 175 -2.42 -7.87 2.37
CA ALA A 175 -3.54 -8.72 2.69
C ALA A 175 -3.31 -9.46 4.00
N CYS A 176 -4.36 -9.61 4.78
CA CYS A 176 -4.40 -10.44 5.98
C CYS A 176 -5.38 -11.59 5.79
N PHE A 177 -5.02 -12.76 6.31
CA PHE A 177 -5.78 -13.99 6.19
C PHE A 177 -5.94 -14.64 7.56
N TYR A 178 -7.17 -15.05 7.84
CA TYR A 178 -7.54 -15.75 9.07
C TYR A 178 -8.39 -16.96 8.67
N GLU A 179 -8.07 -18.14 9.22
CA GLU A 179 -8.79 -19.40 8.93
C GLU A 179 -9.00 -19.73 7.44
N GLY A 180 -8.06 -19.29 6.58
CA GLY A 180 -8.15 -19.53 5.13
C GLY A 180 -8.98 -18.51 4.36
N GLU A 181 -9.37 -17.39 4.97
CA GLU A 181 -10.13 -16.33 4.29
C GLU A 181 -9.41 -14.98 4.38
N CYS A 182 -9.48 -14.19 3.31
CA CYS A 182 -8.96 -12.83 3.30
C CYS A 182 -9.87 -11.92 4.15
N CYS A 183 -9.35 -11.41 5.26
CA CYS A 183 -10.10 -10.54 6.18
C CYS A 183 -9.71 -9.06 6.09
N LEU A 184 -8.62 -8.74 5.38
CA LEU A 184 -8.22 -7.39 5.00
C LEU A 184 -7.40 -7.43 3.72
N LEU A 185 -7.63 -6.47 2.83
CA LEU A 185 -6.81 -6.13 1.68
C LEU A 185 -6.83 -4.61 1.54
N GLU A 186 -5.68 -3.96 1.76
CA GLU A 186 -5.57 -2.50 1.78
C GLU A 186 -4.22 -1.99 1.31
N PHE A 187 -4.18 -0.71 0.92
CA PHE A 187 -2.93 -0.04 0.57
C PHE A 187 -2.09 0.24 1.81
N MET A 188 -0.78 -0.07 1.72
CA MET A 188 0.18 0.16 2.80
C MET A 188 0.24 1.63 3.25
N ASP A 189 -0.02 2.57 2.35
CA ASP A 189 0.02 4.01 2.61
C ASP A 189 -1.32 4.59 3.11
N ARG A 190 -2.31 3.75 3.39
CA ARG A 190 -3.61 4.20 3.92
C ARG A 190 -3.50 4.59 5.39
N ARG A 191 -3.95 5.81 5.71
CA ARG A 191 -3.94 6.37 7.08
C ARG A 191 -4.57 5.46 8.13
N ALA A 192 -5.64 4.75 7.78
CA ALA A 192 -6.41 3.91 8.69
C ALA A 192 -5.85 2.48 8.86
N LEU A 193 -4.87 2.07 8.06
CA LEU A 193 -4.42 0.68 8.01
C LEU A 193 -3.92 0.18 9.38
N GLU A 194 -3.13 0.99 10.08
CA GLU A 194 -2.63 0.64 11.42
C GLU A 194 -3.76 0.36 12.42
N THR A 195 -4.78 1.22 12.46
CA THR A 195 -5.91 1.03 13.38
C THR A 195 -6.80 -0.13 12.97
N GLU A 196 -6.87 -0.44 11.68
CA GLU A 196 -7.61 -1.60 11.17
C GLU A 196 -6.89 -2.92 11.49
N LEU A 197 -5.57 -2.96 11.36
CA LEU A 197 -4.76 -4.11 11.81
C LEU A 197 -4.97 -4.35 13.31
N LEU A 198 -4.85 -3.31 14.14
CA LEU A 198 -5.09 -3.40 15.59
C LEU A 198 -6.52 -3.82 15.93
N PHE A 199 -7.51 -3.35 15.16
CA PHE A 199 -8.90 -3.76 15.31
C PHE A 199 -9.09 -5.26 15.05
N LEU A 200 -8.56 -5.78 13.93
CA LEU A 200 -8.65 -7.21 13.59
C LEU A 200 -7.95 -8.06 14.65
N LYS A 201 -6.76 -7.60 15.06
CA LYS A 201 -5.96 -8.22 16.11
C LYS A 201 -6.77 -8.45 17.39
N LYS A 202 -7.41 -7.38 17.88
CA LYS A 202 -8.28 -7.42 19.05
C LYS A 202 -9.54 -8.27 18.83
N LYS A 203 -10.19 -8.11 17.66
CA LYS A 203 -11.47 -8.75 17.36
C LYS A 203 -11.35 -10.27 17.20
N LEU A 204 -10.24 -10.75 16.66
CA LEU A 204 -9.96 -12.17 16.42
C LEU A 204 -9.07 -12.81 17.50
N ASN A 205 -8.66 -12.03 18.51
CA ASN A 205 -7.71 -12.44 19.54
C ASN A 205 -6.46 -13.13 18.95
N ALA A 206 -5.86 -12.50 17.94
CA ALA A 206 -4.86 -13.12 17.08
C ALA A 206 -3.60 -12.28 16.93
N ASN A 207 -2.43 -12.89 16.76
CA ASN A 207 -1.19 -12.21 16.41
C ASN A 207 -0.98 -12.13 14.90
N LEU A 208 -0.19 -11.15 14.44
CA LEU A 208 0.12 -10.96 13.02
C LEU A 208 1.44 -11.64 12.65
N LYS A 209 1.42 -12.50 11.64
CA LYS A 209 2.62 -13.24 11.20
C LYS A 209 2.81 -13.20 9.69
N LYS A 210 4.02 -12.87 9.23
CA LYS A 210 4.33 -12.94 7.79
C LYS A 210 4.41 -14.41 7.39
N ARG A 211 3.46 -14.88 6.58
CA ARG A 211 3.44 -16.28 6.11
C ARG A 211 2.59 -16.38 4.85
N ALA A 212 3.14 -17.05 3.83
CA ALA A 212 2.40 -17.42 2.64
C ALA A 212 1.54 -18.68 2.89
N GLY A 213 0.30 -18.67 2.41
CA GLY A 213 -0.61 -19.81 2.38
C GLY A 213 -1.18 -20.03 0.97
N ALA A 214 -2.07 -21.02 0.81
CA ALA A 214 -2.72 -21.29 -0.47
C ALA A 214 -3.53 -20.08 -0.96
N VAL A 215 -4.34 -19.51 -0.08
CA VAL A 215 -5.24 -18.38 -0.37
C VAL A 215 -4.46 -17.09 -0.64
N SER A 216 -3.32 -16.88 0.02
CA SER A 216 -2.46 -15.74 -0.29
C SER A 216 -1.80 -15.86 -1.66
N ARG A 217 -1.37 -17.07 -2.05
CA ARG A 217 -0.83 -17.30 -3.41
C ARG A 217 -1.90 -17.14 -4.48
N GLN A 218 -3.12 -17.62 -4.21
CA GLN A 218 -4.27 -17.39 -5.07
C GLN A 218 -4.53 -15.89 -5.25
N LEU A 219 -4.57 -15.12 -4.16
CA LEU A 219 -4.76 -13.67 -4.23
C LEU A 219 -3.68 -13.00 -5.10
N GLY A 220 -2.41 -13.34 -4.90
CA GLY A 220 -1.32 -12.80 -5.74
C GLY A 220 -1.58 -13.02 -7.23
N LYS A 221 -1.85 -14.26 -7.62
CA LYS A 221 -2.16 -14.64 -9.01
C LYS A 221 -3.39 -13.89 -9.55
N GLU A 222 -4.49 -13.86 -8.81
CA GLU A 222 -5.72 -13.20 -9.26
C GLU A 222 -5.55 -11.68 -9.37
N MET A 223 -4.74 -11.06 -8.52
CA MET A 223 -4.41 -9.63 -8.62
C MET A 223 -3.56 -9.33 -9.86
N GLU A 224 -2.57 -10.17 -10.16
CA GLU A 224 -1.78 -10.06 -11.41
C GLU A 224 -2.69 -10.13 -12.64
N GLU A 225 -3.56 -11.13 -12.72
CA GLU A 225 -4.53 -11.29 -13.81
C GLU A 225 -5.51 -10.09 -13.89
N TYR A 226 -5.97 -9.57 -12.76
CA TYR A 226 -6.88 -8.41 -12.72
C TYR A 226 -6.21 -7.15 -13.26
N PHE A 227 -4.98 -6.85 -12.83
CA PHE A 227 -4.25 -5.68 -13.33
C PHE A 227 -3.74 -5.84 -14.77
N ALA A 228 -3.60 -7.06 -15.27
CA ALA A 228 -3.40 -7.35 -16.69
C ALA A 228 -4.68 -7.19 -17.53
N GLY A 229 -5.85 -7.11 -16.88
CA GLY A 229 -7.16 -7.04 -17.54
C GLY A 229 -7.65 -8.39 -18.06
N ASP A 230 -7.13 -9.50 -17.52
CA ASP A 230 -7.48 -10.88 -17.89
C ASP A 230 -8.45 -11.51 -16.89
N ARG A 231 -8.71 -10.84 -15.76
CA ARG A 231 -9.68 -11.26 -14.73
C ARG A 231 -10.71 -10.18 -14.44
N GLN A 232 -11.97 -10.60 -14.45
CA GLN A 232 -13.11 -9.74 -14.08
C GLN A 232 -13.78 -10.14 -12.75
N THR A 233 -13.54 -11.36 -12.26
CA THR A 233 -14.15 -11.90 -11.03
C THR A 233 -13.09 -12.56 -10.16
N PHE A 234 -13.13 -12.31 -8.86
CA PHE A 234 -12.24 -12.94 -7.89
C PHE A 234 -12.88 -14.19 -7.30
N THR A 235 -12.06 -15.22 -7.05
CA THR A 235 -12.48 -16.46 -6.36
C THR A 235 -11.80 -16.65 -5.00
N VAL A 236 -10.97 -15.68 -4.60
CA VAL A 236 -10.37 -15.64 -3.26
C VAL A 236 -11.48 -15.61 -2.20
N PRO A 237 -11.49 -16.55 -1.23
CA PRO A 237 -12.44 -16.51 -0.12
C PRO A 237 -12.20 -15.28 0.76
N ILE A 238 -13.27 -14.59 1.15
CA ILE A 238 -13.21 -13.37 1.95
C ILE A 238 -14.09 -13.47 3.20
N ALA A 239 -13.56 -13.00 4.34
CA ALA A 239 -14.27 -12.91 5.60
C ALA A 239 -14.33 -11.46 6.07
N SER A 240 -15.41 -10.77 5.72
CA SER A 240 -15.59 -9.37 6.12
C SER A 240 -15.96 -9.25 7.59
N ILE A 241 -15.31 -8.32 8.31
CA ILE A 241 -15.58 -8.07 9.73
C ILE A 241 -16.15 -6.64 9.89
N GLY A 242 -17.45 -6.55 10.15
CA GLY A 242 -18.17 -5.28 10.29
C GLY A 242 -19.46 -5.40 11.08
N THR A 243 -20.19 -4.31 11.20
CA THR A 243 -21.57 -4.32 11.70
C THR A 243 -22.53 -4.93 10.67
N ASP A 244 -23.69 -5.39 11.08
CA ASP A 244 -24.71 -5.94 10.15
C ASP A 244 -25.05 -4.98 9.01
N PHE A 245 -25.10 -3.68 9.30
CA PHE A 245 -25.33 -2.66 8.27
C PHE A 245 -24.15 -2.56 7.30
N GLN A 246 -22.91 -2.60 7.80
CA GLN A 246 -21.72 -2.60 6.94
C GLN A 246 -21.65 -3.82 6.05
N LEU A 247 -21.90 -5.02 6.61
CA LEU A 247 -21.91 -6.27 5.86
C LEU A 247 -22.93 -6.22 4.71
N LYS A 248 -24.17 -5.79 4.97
CA LYS A 248 -25.18 -5.60 3.92
C LYS A 248 -24.75 -4.61 2.83
N VAL A 249 -24.13 -3.50 3.22
CA VAL A 249 -23.61 -2.51 2.25
C VAL A 249 -22.51 -3.12 1.39
N TRP A 250 -21.59 -3.87 1.98
CA TRP A 250 -20.49 -4.51 1.27
C TRP A 250 -20.94 -5.69 0.40
N ASP A 251 -21.97 -6.42 0.81
CA ASP A 251 -22.62 -7.43 -0.03
C ASP A 251 -23.22 -6.78 -1.28
N ALA A 252 -23.95 -5.67 -1.12
CA ALA A 252 -24.45 -4.90 -2.25
C ALA A 252 -23.36 -4.28 -3.14
N LEU A 253 -22.12 -4.09 -2.65
CA LEU A 253 -20.99 -3.70 -3.50
C LEU A 253 -20.55 -4.83 -4.42
N LYS A 254 -20.48 -6.06 -3.92
CA LYS A 254 -20.06 -7.24 -4.70
C LYS A 254 -21.00 -7.52 -5.88
N GLU A 255 -22.24 -7.08 -5.77
CA GLU A 255 -23.24 -7.20 -6.83
C GLU A 255 -23.06 -6.21 -7.98
N ILE A 256 -22.17 -5.20 -7.86
CA ILE A 256 -21.89 -4.26 -8.94
C ILE A 256 -20.93 -4.94 -9.93
N PRO A 257 -21.35 -5.24 -11.18
CA PRO A 257 -20.50 -5.94 -12.14
C PRO A 257 -19.21 -5.17 -12.48
N TYR A 258 -18.19 -5.91 -12.91
CA TYR A 258 -16.97 -5.34 -13.49
C TYR A 258 -17.29 -4.39 -14.64
N GLY A 259 -16.61 -3.24 -14.69
CA GLY A 259 -16.80 -2.25 -15.76
C GLY A 259 -18.10 -1.45 -15.65
N THR A 260 -18.86 -1.61 -14.57
CA THR A 260 -20.08 -0.84 -14.31
C THR A 260 -19.97 -0.06 -13.02
N THR A 261 -20.79 0.99 -12.89
CA THR A 261 -20.83 1.82 -11.69
C THR A 261 -22.24 1.93 -11.13
N ARG A 262 -22.33 2.28 -9.84
CA ARG A 262 -23.58 2.60 -9.15
C ARG A 262 -23.40 3.90 -8.39
N SER A 263 -24.43 4.72 -8.28
CA SER A 263 -24.31 5.91 -7.42
C SER A 263 -24.51 5.56 -5.94
N TYR A 264 -24.03 6.41 -5.02
CA TYR A 264 -24.32 6.23 -3.59
C TYR A 264 -25.83 6.21 -3.30
N LYS A 265 -26.61 7.02 -4.03
CA LYS A 265 -28.07 7.04 -3.95
C LYS A 265 -28.66 5.73 -4.46
N GLY A 266 -28.23 5.28 -5.64
CA GLY A 266 -28.69 4.01 -6.21
C GLY A 266 -28.34 2.81 -5.33
N GLN A 267 -27.20 2.83 -4.62
CA GLN A 267 -26.86 1.79 -3.65
C GLN A 267 -27.77 1.83 -2.42
N ALA A 268 -28.10 3.01 -1.90
CA ALA A 268 -29.07 3.16 -0.81
C ALA A 268 -30.48 2.69 -1.20
N GLU A 269 -30.92 2.99 -2.43
CA GLU A 269 -32.18 2.50 -3.00
C GLU A 269 -32.19 0.98 -3.15
N HIS A 270 -31.11 0.40 -3.69
CA HIS A 270 -30.93 -1.05 -3.82
C HIS A 270 -31.02 -1.79 -2.48
N LEU A 271 -30.53 -1.16 -1.41
CA LEU A 271 -30.62 -1.69 -0.04
C LEU A 271 -31.99 -1.48 0.62
N GLY A 272 -32.97 -0.91 -0.09
CA GLY A 272 -34.29 -0.57 0.46
C GLY A 272 -34.25 0.56 1.50
N ARG A 273 -33.20 1.40 1.47
CA ARG A 273 -32.94 2.48 2.44
C ARG A 273 -32.61 3.80 1.74
N PRO A 274 -33.52 4.36 0.91
CA PRO A 274 -33.24 5.52 0.05
C PRO A 274 -32.77 6.78 0.83
N THR A 275 -33.16 6.94 2.09
CA THR A 275 -32.73 8.08 2.93
C THR A 275 -31.34 7.90 3.56
N ALA A 276 -30.74 6.71 3.46
CA ALA A 276 -29.50 6.34 4.15
C ALA A 276 -28.22 6.60 3.33
N VAL A 277 -28.25 7.45 2.31
CA VAL A 277 -27.14 7.71 1.37
C VAL A 277 -25.81 7.99 2.10
N ARG A 278 -25.81 8.89 3.09
CA ARG A 278 -24.59 9.22 3.86
C ARG A 278 -24.09 8.05 4.70
N ALA A 279 -25.00 7.25 5.27
CA ALA A 279 -24.64 6.08 6.05
C ALA A 279 -24.01 4.99 5.15
N VAL A 280 -24.57 4.79 3.95
CA VAL A 280 -24.00 3.90 2.92
C VAL A 280 -22.62 4.38 2.49
N ALA A 281 -22.45 5.67 2.19
CA ALA A 281 -21.14 6.24 1.85
C ALA A 281 -20.10 6.04 2.97
N ASN A 282 -20.49 6.25 4.22
CA ASN A 282 -19.62 5.99 5.37
C ASN A 282 -19.26 4.51 5.51
N ALA A 283 -20.20 3.59 5.29
CA ALA A 283 -19.95 2.15 5.30
C ALA A 283 -19.02 1.71 4.16
N ASN A 284 -19.18 2.26 2.95
CA ASN A 284 -18.24 2.05 1.83
C ASN A 284 -16.81 2.48 2.18
N GLY A 285 -16.65 3.63 2.84
CA GLY A 285 -15.33 4.11 3.30
C GLY A 285 -14.68 3.26 4.40
N LYS A 286 -15.44 2.35 5.00
CA LYS A 286 -14.99 1.37 6.00
C LYS A 286 -14.78 -0.04 5.43
N ASN A 287 -14.97 -0.23 4.12
CA ASN A 287 -14.53 -1.45 3.45
C ASN A 287 -13.02 -1.63 3.70
N ARG A 288 -12.61 -2.81 4.17
CA ARG A 288 -11.22 -3.18 4.45
C ARG A 288 -10.66 -4.21 3.47
N ILE A 289 -11.44 -4.59 2.46
CA ILE A 289 -11.05 -5.55 1.44
C ILE A 289 -11.21 -4.86 0.09
N CYS A 290 -10.38 -3.84 -0.15
CA CYS A 290 -10.45 -3.03 -1.36
C CYS A 290 -10.24 -3.91 -2.61
N ILE A 291 -10.74 -3.45 -3.77
CA ILE A 291 -10.72 -4.15 -5.07
C ILE A 291 -11.64 -5.38 -5.10
N LEU A 292 -11.46 -6.34 -4.20
CA LEU A 292 -12.29 -7.54 -4.09
C LEU A 292 -13.73 -7.20 -3.68
N ILE A 293 -13.90 -6.32 -2.70
CA ILE A 293 -15.17 -5.63 -2.45
C ILE A 293 -15.06 -4.27 -3.17
N PRO A 294 -15.76 -4.08 -4.30
CA PRO A 294 -15.42 -3.06 -5.28
C PRO A 294 -16.01 -1.69 -4.93
N CYS A 295 -15.60 -1.10 -3.79
CA CYS A 295 -16.07 0.22 -3.37
C CYS A 295 -15.63 1.36 -4.32
N HIS A 296 -14.66 1.12 -5.22
CA HIS A 296 -14.29 2.06 -6.29
C HIS A 296 -15.39 2.20 -7.36
N ARG A 297 -16.27 1.22 -7.53
CA ARG A 297 -17.39 1.25 -8.49
C ARG A 297 -18.57 2.14 -8.06
N VAL A 298 -18.52 2.73 -6.87
CA VAL A 298 -19.56 3.63 -6.38
C VAL A 298 -19.18 5.10 -6.58
N ILE A 299 -19.95 5.86 -7.35
CA ILE A 299 -19.65 7.26 -7.71
C ILE A 299 -20.76 8.23 -7.29
N GLY A 300 -20.54 9.55 -7.48
CA GLY A 300 -21.58 10.55 -7.26
C GLY A 300 -22.71 10.45 -8.30
N ASP A 301 -23.90 10.94 -7.97
CA ASP A 301 -25.06 10.91 -8.88
C ASP A 301 -24.82 11.64 -10.21
N ASN A 302 -23.92 12.62 -10.22
CA ASN A 302 -23.54 13.39 -11.42
C ASN A 302 -22.37 12.77 -12.20
N GLY A 303 -21.94 11.56 -11.86
CA GLY A 303 -20.75 10.91 -12.44
C GLY A 303 -19.42 11.28 -11.76
N ASP A 304 -19.41 12.26 -10.86
CA ASP A 304 -18.18 12.69 -10.17
C ASP A 304 -17.53 11.57 -9.35
N LEU A 305 -16.20 11.46 -9.45
CA LEU A 305 -15.44 10.70 -8.49
C LEU A 305 -15.42 11.41 -7.14
N ARG A 306 -16.06 10.78 -6.16
CA ARG A 306 -16.05 11.22 -4.77
C ARG A 306 -15.58 10.09 -3.87
N GLY A 307 -14.94 10.46 -2.76
CA GLY A 307 -14.64 9.59 -1.62
C GLY A 307 -14.11 8.20 -1.96
N TYR A 308 -12.80 8.01 -1.92
CA TYR A 308 -12.17 6.69 -1.93
C TYR A 308 -11.09 6.62 -0.87
N ALA A 309 -11.18 5.63 0.01
CA ALA A 309 -10.27 5.53 1.15
C ALA A 309 -8.80 5.31 0.72
N GLY A 310 -8.59 4.74 -0.48
CA GLY A 310 -7.29 4.59 -1.10
C GLY A 310 -6.79 5.77 -1.94
N GLY A 311 -7.56 6.86 -2.11
CA GLY A 311 -7.20 8.00 -2.98
C GLY A 311 -7.92 8.02 -4.34
N LEU A 312 -8.28 9.22 -4.82
CA LEU A 312 -9.07 9.37 -6.05
C LEU A 312 -8.29 8.95 -7.31
N ASP A 313 -6.97 9.08 -7.31
CA ASP A 313 -6.09 8.62 -8.38
C ASP A 313 -6.19 7.10 -8.59
N ARG A 314 -6.17 6.33 -7.50
CA ARG A 314 -6.38 4.87 -7.55
C ARG A 314 -7.78 4.50 -8.02
N LYS A 315 -8.80 5.23 -7.56
CA LYS A 315 -10.18 4.98 -7.99
C LYS A 315 -10.37 5.23 -9.49
N GLN A 316 -9.84 6.34 -10.01
CA GLN A 316 -9.87 6.64 -11.44
C GLN A 316 -9.18 5.53 -12.23
N PHE A 317 -7.97 5.14 -11.82
CA PHE A 317 -7.24 4.06 -12.47
C PHE A 317 -8.02 2.75 -12.53
N LEU A 318 -8.63 2.32 -11.41
CA LEU A 318 -9.38 1.07 -11.36
C LEU A 318 -10.61 1.13 -12.27
N LEU A 319 -11.30 2.28 -12.33
CA LEU A 319 -12.44 2.44 -13.24
C LEU A 319 -12.01 2.39 -14.71
N GLU A 320 -10.93 3.08 -15.07
CA GLU A 320 -10.37 3.06 -16.43
C GLU A 320 -9.91 1.66 -16.86
N LEU A 321 -9.25 0.94 -15.95
CA LEU A 321 -8.84 -0.45 -16.17
C LEU A 321 -10.07 -1.30 -16.52
N GLU A 322 -11.14 -1.17 -15.74
CA GLU A 322 -12.36 -1.95 -15.93
C GLU A 322 -13.18 -1.52 -17.17
N GLU A 323 -13.18 -0.24 -17.52
CA GLU A 323 -13.86 0.28 -18.72
C GLU A 323 -13.15 -0.14 -20.02
N SER A 324 -11.81 -0.09 -20.04
CA SER A 324 -11.00 -0.34 -21.25
C SER A 324 -11.19 -1.74 -21.87
N LYS A 325 -11.62 -2.72 -21.07
CA LYS A 325 -11.89 -4.10 -21.48
C LYS A 325 -13.38 -4.46 -21.50
N GLY A 326 -14.26 -3.56 -21.04
CA GLY A 326 -15.72 -3.76 -21.06
C GLY A 326 -16.38 -3.50 -22.43
N LEU A 327 -15.62 -3.03 -23.43
CA LEU A 327 -16.07 -2.70 -24.78
C LEU A 327 -15.68 -3.75 -25.85
N GLN A 328 -15.26 -4.96 -25.46
CA GLN A 328 -14.99 -6.07 -26.39
C GLN A 328 -16.14 -7.05 -26.50
#